data_AF-A0A3B0YIM8-F1
#
_entry.id   AF-A0A3B0YIM8-F1
#
_cell.length_a   1.000
_cell.length_b   1.000
_cell.length_c   1.000
_cell.angle_alpha   90.00
_cell.angle_beta   90.00
_cell.angle_gamma   90.00
#
_symmetry.space_group_name_H-M   'P 1'
#
loop_
_entity.id
_entity.type
_entity.pdbx_description
1 polymer ?
#
loop_
_entity_poly.entity_id
_entity_poly.type
_entity_poly.pdbx_seq_one_letter_code
_entity_poly.pdbx_strand_id
1 'polypeptide(L)'
;MKLINYSLLLLVLVMSTSVIGKTSATAGDRTRGAKLWSDVCGHCHNIRAADELRDDQWVTTAFHMRIRAGLTGQETRDVLAFLTSSNNSSTSNIFQSSSNNTRVASNTKVSGKAIYFNTCVACHGAKGKGTVPGAPDFTSTNGPLAKNDKELVKNITDGFQSPGSLMAMPAKGGNPALTREDIKAVLSFLRKTYKR
;
A
#
# COMPACT_ATOMS: atom_id res chain seq x y z
N MET A 1 56.84 49.53 43.44
CA MET A 1 57.34 48.46 42.55
C MET A 1 56.76 47.13 43.01
N LYS A 2 55.71 46.64 42.33
CA LYS A 2 55.37 45.21 42.12
C LYS A 2 54.05 45.14 41.34
N LEU A 3 54.18 44.62 40.12
CA LEU A 3 53.14 44.33 39.14
C LEU A 3 52.38 43.07 39.59
N ILE A 4 51.05 43.05 39.48
CA ILE A 4 50.30 41.79 39.41
C ILE A 4 49.18 41.93 38.36
N ASN A 5 49.34 41.19 37.27
CA ASN A 5 48.39 41.04 36.17
C ASN A 5 47.29 40.04 36.57
N TYR A 6 46.01 40.38 36.36
CA TYR A 6 44.91 39.41 36.25
C TYR A 6 43.98 39.90 35.14
N SER A 7 44.20 39.46 33.91
CA SER A 7 43.61 38.25 33.33
C SER A 7 42.09 38.36 33.18
N LEU A 8 41.74 38.83 31.99
CA LEU A 8 40.44 38.83 31.33
C LEU A 8 39.65 37.55 31.64
N LEU A 9 38.54 37.65 32.38
CA LEU A 9 37.57 36.57 32.53
C LEU A 9 36.29 36.94 31.77
N LEU A 10 36.28 36.60 30.48
CA LEU A 10 35.15 36.77 29.60
C LEU A 10 34.18 35.61 29.88
N LEU A 11 33.13 35.88 30.66
CA LEU A 11 32.08 34.94 31.02
C LEU A 11 31.26 34.60 29.76
N VAL A 12 31.67 33.58 29.02
CA VAL A 12 30.87 33.01 27.92
C VAL A 12 29.72 32.24 28.54
N LEU A 13 28.54 32.86 28.58
CA LEU A 13 27.28 32.21 28.92
C LEU A 13 26.96 31.19 27.81
N VAL A 14 27.35 29.94 28.03
CA VAL A 14 26.98 28.83 27.13
C VAL A 14 25.49 28.57 27.31
N MET A 15 24.66 29.19 26.46
CA MET A 15 23.27 28.81 26.28
C MET A 15 23.24 27.35 25.82
N SER A 16 23.02 26.44 26.76
CA SER A 16 22.75 25.04 26.46
C SER A 16 21.46 24.97 25.65
N THR A 17 21.58 24.90 24.32
CA THR A 17 20.46 24.49 23.48
C THR A 17 20.21 23.02 23.79
N SER A 18 19.27 22.75 24.68
CA SER A 18 18.69 21.42 24.80
C SER A 18 18.08 21.09 23.43
N VAL A 19 18.83 20.34 22.62
CA VAL A 19 18.26 19.66 21.46
C VAL A 19 17.31 18.63 22.03
N ILE A 20 16.04 18.99 22.14
CA ILE A 20 14.97 18.03 22.38
C ILE A 20 14.91 17.17 21.12
N GLY A 21 15.68 16.07 21.12
CA GLY A 21 15.50 15.02 20.14
C GLY A 21 14.05 14.59 20.21
N LYS A 22 13.30 14.77 19.12
CA LYS A 22 11.91 14.30 19.03
C LYS A 22 11.94 12.76 19.09
N THR A 23 11.93 12.19 20.28
CA THR A 23 11.85 10.74 20.51
C THR A 23 10.41 10.22 20.50
N SER A 24 9.46 11.00 19.96
CA SER A 24 8.15 10.44 19.62
C SER A 24 8.33 9.50 18.43
N ALA A 25 8.17 8.20 18.66
CA ALA A 25 8.06 7.22 17.59
C ALA A 25 6.98 7.71 16.61
N THR A 26 7.41 8.10 15.41
CA THR A 26 6.49 8.60 14.37
C THR A 26 5.49 7.51 14.02
N ALA A 27 4.21 7.87 13.95
CA ALA A 27 3.17 6.98 13.46
C ALA A 27 3.54 6.44 12.07
N GLY A 28 3.07 5.24 11.75
CA GLY A 28 3.33 4.59 10.46
C GLY A 28 2.60 5.28 9.30
N ASP A 29 3.26 5.43 8.16
CA ASP A 29 2.68 5.92 6.91
C ASP A 29 2.29 4.75 6.00
N ARG A 30 0.99 4.65 5.71
CA ARG A 30 0.39 3.59 4.90
C ARG A 30 0.89 3.58 3.45
N THR A 31 1.16 4.75 2.87
CA THR A 31 1.61 4.84 1.47
C THR A 31 3.04 4.33 1.34
N ARG A 32 3.91 4.70 2.29
CA ARG A 32 5.27 4.17 2.36
C ARG A 32 5.27 2.67 2.65
N GLY A 33 4.41 2.23 3.56
CA GLY A 33 4.21 0.81 3.89
C GLY A 33 3.81 -0.04 2.69
N ALA A 34 2.82 0.39 1.90
CA ALA A 34 2.35 -0.32 0.72
C ALA A 34 3.45 -0.50 -0.34
N LYS A 35 4.25 0.55 -0.53
CA LYS A 35 5.41 0.52 -1.43
C LYS A 35 6.46 -0.45 -0.92
N LEU A 36 6.86 -0.32 0.34
CA LEU A 36 7.89 -1.17 0.94
C LEU A 36 7.49 -2.65 0.96
N TRP A 37 6.22 -2.94 1.27
CA TRP A 37 5.64 -4.27 1.22
C TRP A 37 5.80 -4.89 -0.18
N SER A 38 5.40 -4.15 -1.22
CA SER A 38 5.48 -4.60 -2.61
C SER A 38 6.92 -4.76 -3.10
N ASP A 39 7.83 -3.89 -2.66
CA ASP A 39 9.21 -3.84 -3.14
C ASP A 39 10.12 -4.90 -2.49
N VAL A 40 9.86 -5.28 -1.23
CA VAL A 40 10.78 -6.12 -0.43
C VAL A 40 10.25 -7.53 -0.18
N CYS A 41 8.95 -7.68 0.09
CA CYS A 41 8.43 -8.93 0.67
C CYS A 41 8.30 -10.05 -0.37
N GLY A 42 7.95 -9.71 -1.60
CA GLY A 42 7.82 -10.67 -2.71
C GLY A 42 9.13 -11.36 -3.13
N HIS A 43 10.28 -10.91 -2.60
CA HIS A 43 11.58 -11.51 -2.90
C HIS A 43 11.81 -12.83 -2.15
N CYS A 44 11.24 -12.99 -0.95
CA CYS A 44 11.52 -14.14 -0.10
C CYS A 44 10.39 -15.19 -0.11
N HIS A 45 9.15 -14.76 -0.27
CA HIS A 45 7.99 -15.63 -0.41
C HIS A 45 6.94 -14.96 -1.29
N ASN A 46 5.93 -15.72 -1.72
CA ASN A 46 4.79 -15.10 -2.39
C ASN A 46 4.15 -14.09 -1.44
N ILE A 47 3.93 -12.87 -1.94
CA ILE A 47 3.47 -11.78 -1.10
C ILE A 47 2.08 -12.14 -0.59
N ARG A 48 1.96 -12.19 0.73
CA ARG A 48 0.71 -12.61 1.32
C ARG A 48 -0.32 -11.47 1.30
N ALA A 49 -1.60 -11.82 1.19
CA ALA A 49 -2.67 -10.83 1.11
C ALA A 49 -2.82 -10.12 2.46
N ALA A 50 -2.98 -8.79 2.44
CA ALA A 50 -3.01 -8.00 3.66
C ALA A 50 -4.20 -8.33 4.58
N ASP A 51 -5.25 -8.96 4.04
CA ASP A 51 -6.49 -9.34 4.71
C ASP A 51 -6.51 -10.77 5.27
N GLU A 52 -5.41 -11.53 5.14
CA GLU A 52 -5.38 -12.93 5.53
C GLU A 52 -5.14 -13.16 7.05
N LEU A 53 -4.57 -12.17 7.74
CA LEU A 53 -4.25 -12.21 9.17
C LEU A 53 -4.95 -11.06 9.88
N ARG A 54 -5.34 -11.27 11.13
CA ARG A 54 -5.86 -10.20 12.00
C ARG A 54 -4.77 -9.19 12.36
N ASP A 55 -5.16 -8.00 12.79
CA ASP A 55 -4.23 -6.92 13.16
C ASP A 55 -3.21 -7.36 14.24
N ASP A 56 -3.64 -8.12 15.25
CA ASP A 56 -2.77 -8.63 16.30
C ASP A 56 -1.73 -9.64 15.78
N GLN A 57 -2.12 -10.44 14.78
CA GLN A 57 -1.25 -11.41 14.15
C GLN A 57 -0.21 -10.70 13.28
N TRP A 58 -0.62 -9.66 12.54
CA TRP A 58 0.29 -8.86 11.73
C TRP A 58 1.36 -8.14 12.54
N VAL A 59 1.06 -7.70 13.77
CA VAL A 59 2.07 -7.11 14.66
C VAL A 59 3.23 -8.08 14.87
N THR A 60 2.93 -9.34 15.22
CA THR A 60 3.94 -10.37 15.47
C THR A 60 4.70 -10.73 14.20
N THR A 61 3.98 -10.93 13.09
CA THR A 61 4.59 -11.22 11.78
C THR A 61 5.51 -10.09 11.32
N ALA A 62 5.13 -8.82 11.55
CA ALA A 62 5.94 -7.65 11.19
C ALA A 62 7.27 -7.60 11.94
N PHE A 63 7.33 -8.05 13.19
CA PHE A 63 8.61 -8.18 13.90
C PHE A 63 9.52 -9.26 13.30
N HIS A 64 8.97 -10.39 12.85
CA HIS A 64 9.74 -11.39 12.13
C HIS A 64 10.30 -10.83 10.81
N MET A 65 9.45 -10.15 10.04
CA MET A 65 9.83 -9.53 8.77
C MET A 65 10.86 -8.42 8.97
N ARG A 66 10.77 -7.67 10.07
CA ARG A 66 11.76 -6.65 10.43
C ARG A 66 13.17 -7.23 10.51
N ILE A 67 13.34 -8.34 11.23
CA ILE A 67 14.66 -8.96 11.39
C ILE A 67 15.11 -9.60 10.07
N ARG A 68 14.22 -10.34 9.40
CA ARG A 68 14.55 -11.08 8.18
C ARG A 68 14.86 -10.17 6.98
N ALA A 69 14.12 -9.08 6.83
CA ALA A 69 14.28 -8.12 5.74
C ALA A 69 15.12 -6.89 6.13
N GLY A 70 15.69 -6.87 7.34
CA GLY A 70 16.56 -5.78 7.79
C GLY A 70 15.86 -4.42 7.92
N LEU A 71 14.57 -4.40 8.27
CA LEU A 71 13.79 -3.17 8.34
C LEU A 71 14.14 -2.32 9.58
N THR A 72 14.13 -1.01 9.40
CA THR A 72 14.14 -0.06 10.50
C THR A 72 12.82 -0.10 11.29
N GLY A 73 12.83 0.49 12.48
CA GLY A 73 11.62 0.61 13.29
C GLY A 73 10.51 1.41 12.61
N GLN A 74 10.86 2.45 11.83
CA GLN A 74 9.86 3.26 11.11
C GLN A 74 9.29 2.50 9.92
N GLU A 75 10.11 1.82 9.14
CA GLU A 75 9.67 0.98 8.03
C GLU A 75 8.73 -0.14 8.48
N THR A 76 9.02 -0.75 9.63
CA THR A 76 8.14 -1.76 10.24
C THR A 76 6.78 -1.15 10.60
N ARG A 77 6.76 0.08 11.17
CA ARG A 77 5.52 0.79 11.48
C ARG A 77 4.74 1.18 10.23
N ASP A 78 5.43 1.60 9.17
CA ASP A 78 4.82 1.96 7.88
C ASP A 78 4.15 0.72 7.27
N VAL A 79 4.84 -0.42 7.22
CA VAL A 79 4.29 -1.72 6.76
C VAL A 79 3.10 -2.16 7.62
N LEU A 80 3.22 -2.09 8.94
CA LEU A 80 2.13 -2.46 9.84
C LEU A 80 0.90 -1.55 9.64
N ALA A 81 1.10 -0.24 9.46
CA ALA A 81 0.02 0.69 9.16
C ALA A 81 -0.70 0.33 7.84
N PHE A 82 0.05 -0.08 6.81
CA PHE A 82 -0.53 -0.57 5.56
C PHE A 82 -1.35 -1.85 5.75
N LEU A 83 -0.77 -2.88 6.37
CA LEU A 83 -1.40 -4.19 6.56
C LEU A 83 -2.68 -4.09 7.40
N THR A 84 -2.60 -3.44 8.55
CA THR A 84 -3.76 -3.26 9.45
C THR A 84 -4.84 -2.34 8.86
N SER A 85 -4.47 -1.37 8.03
CA SER A 85 -5.48 -0.55 7.34
C SER A 85 -6.23 -1.30 6.25
N SER A 86 -5.64 -2.36 5.70
CA SER A 86 -6.29 -3.21 4.71
C SER A 86 -7.35 -4.09 5.37
N ASN A 87 -7.08 -4.59 6.58
CA ASN A 87 -8.04 -5.30 7.43
C ASN A 87 -9.24 -4.43 7.86
N ASN A 88 -8.99 -3.14 8.14
CA ASN A 88 -10.01 -2.22 8.64
C ASN A 88 -10.86 -1.56 7.53
N SER A 89 -10.88 -2.10 6.31
CA SER A 89 -11.78 -1.64 5.25
C SER A 89 -13.28 -1.87 5.57
N SER A 90 -13.58 -2.65 6.63
CA SER A 90 -14.95 -3.01 7.04
C SER A 90 -15.33 -2.62 8.48
N THR A 91 -14.48 -1.92 9.23
CA THR A 91 -14.66 -1.67 10.68
C THR A 91 -14.75 -0.19 11.06
N SER A 92 -15.31 0.63 10.18
CA SER A 92 -15.79 1.97 10.58
C SER A 92 -17.19 1.96 11.20
N ASN A 93 -17.85 0.81 11.38
CA ASN A 93 -19.25 0.72 11.83
C ASN A 93 -19.54 -0.41 12.84
N ILE A 94 -18.72 -0.59 13.88
CA ILE A 94 -19.07 -1.52 14.98
C ILE A 94 -19.27 -0.80 16.33
N PHE A 95 -18.79 0.45 16.47
CA PHE A 95 -19.09 1.30 17.64
C PHE A 95 -19.52 2.70 17.21
N GLN A 96 -20.63 2.79 16.47
CA GLN A 96 -21.40 4.04 16.46
C GLN A 96 -22.75 3.75 17.11
N SER A 97 -22.84 4.13 18.38
CA SER A 97 -24.08 4.13 19.14
C SER A 97 -25.16 4.91 18.38
N SER A 98 -26.37 4.35 18.36
CA SER A 98 -27.59 4.88 17.77
C SER A 98 -27.71 6.40 17.83
N SER A 99 -27.81 7.06 16.68
CA SER A 99 -28.95 7.93 16.36
C SER A 99 -28.82 8.55 14.96
N ASN A 100 -29.96 8.52 14.27
CA ASN A 100 -30.29 9.21 13.03
C ASN A 100 -29.80 8.62 11.71
N ASN A 101 -30.69 7.80 11.17
CA ASN A 101 -30.98 7.60 9.76
C ASN A 101 -30.82 8.89 8.95
N THR A 102 -29.65 9.06 8.35
CA THR A 102 -29.51 9.73 7.06
C THR A 102 -28.57 8.83 6.28
N ARG A 103 -29.08 8.19 5.22
CA ARG A 103 -28.27 7.48 4.24
C ARG A 103 -27.33 8.49 3.57
N VAL A 104 -26.21 8.78 4.20
CA VAL A 104 -25.03 9.23 3.47
C VAL A 104 -24.50 7.97 2.83
N ALA A 105 -24.78 7.80 1.54
CA ALA A 105 -24.06 6.84 0.72
C ALA A 105 -22.56 7.08 0.96
N SER A 106 -21.91 6.17 1.69
CA SER A 106 -20.46 6.15 1.83
C SER A 106 -19.88 5.77 0.47
N ASN A 107 -19.88 6.74 -0.43
CA ASN A 107 -19.07 6.77 -1.63
C ASN A 107 -17.63 7.08 -1.22
N THR A 108 -17.08 6.29 -0.29
CA THR A 108 -15.63 6.28 -0.08
C THR A 108 -15.05 5.53 -1.26
N LYS A 109 -14.94 6.25 -2.38
CA LYS A 109 -14.45 5.75 -3.66
C LYS A 109 -13.00 5.32 -3.47
N VAL A 110 -12.77 4.03 -3.21
CA VAL A 110 -11.42 3.48 -3.11
C VAL A 110 -10.72 3.74 -4.44
N SER A 111 -9.51 4.29 -4.40
CA SER A 111 -8.81 4.65 -5.63
C SER A 111 -8.51 3.39 -6.46
N GLY A 112 -8.69 3.46 -7.78
CA GLY A 112 -8.36 2.35 -8.68
C GLY A 112 -6.90 1.91 -8.59
N LYS A 113 -6.00 2.85 -8.22
CA LYS A 113 -4.61 2.54 -7.89
C LYS A 113 -4.52 1.62 -6.67
N ALA A 114 -5.17 1.96 -5.57
CA ALA A 114 -5.13 1.14 -4.35
C ALA A 114 -5.67 -0.27 -4.62
N ILE A 115 -6.80 -0.38 -5.34
CA ILE A 115 -7.35 -1.69 -5.71
C ILE A 115 -6.38 -2.48 -6.59
N TYR A 116 -5.74 -1.84 -7.59
CA TYR A 116 -4.74 -2.50 -8.43
C TYR A 116 -3.56 -3.05 -7.61
N PHE A 117 -3.00 -2.23 -6.71
CA PHE A 117 -1.86 -2.63 -5.89
C PHE A 117 -2.22 -3.64 -4.79
N ASN A 118 -3.49 -3.74 -4.39
CA ASN A 118 -3.92 -4.72 -3.41
C ASN A 118 -4.35 -6.06 -4.03
N THR A 119 -4.93 -6.04 -5.23
CA THR A 119 -5.56 -7.25 -5.82
C THR A 119 -4.89 -7.71 -7.12
N CYS A 120 -4.49 -6.79 -7.99
CA CYS A 120 -4.10 -7.15 -9.36
C CYS A 120 -2.58 -7.26 -9.54
N VAL A 121 -1.81 -6.55 -8.72
CA VAL A 121 -0.36 -6.37 -8.91
C VAL A 121 0.44 -7.67 -8.79
N ALA A 122 -0.06 -8.66 -8.04
CA ALA A 122 0.64 -9.93 -7.85
C ALA A 122 0.91 -10.65 -9.18
N CYS A 123 -0.03 -10.57 -10.13
CA CYS A 123 0.06 -11.21 -11.44
C CYS A 123 0.41 -10.23 -12.57
N HIS A 124 -0.02 -8.96 -12.46
CA HIS A 124 0.19 -7.96 -13.51
C HIS A 124 1.45 -7.10 -13.31
N GLY A 125 2.02 -7.12 -12.10
CA GLY A 125 3.22 -6.39 -11.72
C GLY A 125 3.02 -4.89 -11.56
N ALA A 126 3.89 -4.23 -10.79
CA ALA A 126 3.84 -2.78 -10.58
C ALA A 126 4.11 -1.96 -11.86
N LYS A 127 4.76 -2.58 -12.86
CA LYS A 127 5.03 -1.97 -14.18
C LYS A 127 3.98 -2.34 -15.24
N GLY A 128 2.97 -3.13 -14.88
CA GLY A 128 1.90 -3.56 -15.79
C GLY A 128 2.35 -4.50 -16.91
N LYS A 129 3.52 -5.14 -16.80
CA LYS A 129 4.08 -6.02 -17.85
C LYS A 129 3.64 -7.47 -17.75
N GLY A 130 2.95 -7.86 -16.68
CA GLY A 130 2.73 -9.25 -16.33
C GLY A 130 3.95 -9.86 -15.62
N THR A 131 3.71 -10.64 -14.58
CA THR A 131 4.74 -11.38 -13.81
C THR A 131 4.54 -12.88 -13.88
N VAL A 132 3.42 -13.34 -14.44
CA VAL A 132 3.04 -14.76 -14.53
C VAL A 132 2.64 -15.15 -15.96
N PRO A 133 2.81 -16.42 -16.37
CA PRO A 133 2.35 -16.90 -17.67
C PRO A 133 0.88 -16.59 -17.91
N GLY A 134 0.58 -15.94 -19.04
CA GLY A 134 -0.78 -15.55 -19.42
C GLY A 134 -1.23 -14.16 -18.97
N ALA A 135 -0.49 -13.51 -18.05
CA ALA A 135 -0.74 -12.12 -17.71
C ALA A 135 -0.22 -11.21 -18.84
N PRO A 136 -1.08 -10.33 -19.41
CA PRO A 136 -0.70 -9.50 -20.53
C PRO A 136 0.17 -8.30 -20.13
N ASP A 137 0.91 -7.78 -21.11
CA ASP A 137 1.61 -6.49 -21.01
C ASP A 137 0.65 -5.34 -21.34
N PHE A 138 0.32 -4.54 -20.32
CA PHE A 138 -0.52 -3.35 -20.44
C PHE A 138 0.18 -2.14 -21.06
N THR A 139 1.51 -2.19 -21.21
CA THR A 139 2.31 -1.13 -21.84
C THR A 139 2.41 -1.27 -23.35
N SER A 140 1.94 -2.39 -23.90
CA SER A 140 1.88 -2.64 -25.34
C SER A 140 0.74 -1.84 -25.99
N THR A 141 1.03 -1.16 -27.10
CA THR A 141 0.07 -0.37 -27.89
C THR A 141 -1.06 -1.22 -28.46
N ASN A 142 -0.75 -2.46 -28.85
CA ASN A 142 -1.72 -3.45 -29.33
C ASN A 142 -2.16 -4.42 -28.22
N GLY A 143 -1.90 -4.07 -26.96
CA GLY A 143 -2.26 -4.88 -25.80
C GLY A 143 -3.75 -4.78 -25.41
N PRO A 144 -4.16 -5.42 -24.29
CA PRO A 144 -5.55 -5.45 -23.87
C PRO A 144 -6.17 -4.05 -23.67
N LEU A 145 -5.39 -3.05 -23.26
CA LEU A 145 -5.89 -1.68 -23.03
C LEU A 145 -6.31 -0.95 -24.33
N ALA A 146 -6.06 -1.52 -25.50
CA ALA A 146 -6.61 -1.07 -26.77
C ALA A 146 -8.10 -1.42 -26.95
N LYS A 147 -8.58 -2.47 -26.26
CA LYS A 147 -9.98 -2.92 -26.32
C LYS A 147 -10.93 -1.89 -25.71
N ASN A 148 -12.23 -2.05 -25.95
CA ASN A 148 -13.25 -1.19 -25.36
C ASN A 148 -13.47 -1.50 -23.86
N ASP A 149 -13.99 -0.53 -23.11
CA ASP A 149 -14.18 -0.67 -21.66
C ASP A 149 -15.22 -1.73 -21.28
N LYS A 150 -16.26 -1.93 -22.10
CA LYS A 150 -17.30 -2.92 -21.81
C LYS A 150 -16.72 -4.33 -21.78
N GLU A 151 -15.88 -4.66 -22.76
CA GLU A 151 -15.18 -5.94 -22.84
C GLU A 151 -14.20 -6.11 -21.67
N LEU A 152 -13.38 -5.10 -21.38
CA LEU A 152 -12.40 -5.19 -20.30
C LEU A 152 -13.05 -5.30 -18.92
N VAL A 153 -14.11 -4.54 -18.66
CA VAL A 153 -14.88 -4.66 -17.41
C VAL A 153 -15.49 -6.05 -17.29
N LYS A 154 -16.01 -6.62 -18.38
CA LYS A 154 -16.56 -7.99 -18.38
C LYS A 154 -15.45 -9.01 -18.05
N ASN A 155 -14.31 -8.93 -18.73
CA ASN A 155 -13.18 -9.83 -18.50
C ASN A 155 -12.65 -9.74 -17.06
N ILE A 156 -12.63 -8.54 -16.47
CA ILE A 156 -12.23 -8.36 -15.07
C ILE A 156 -13.30 -8.91 -14.13
N THR A 157 -14.58 -8.69 -14.42
CA THR A 157 -15.70 -9.11 -13.55
C THR A 157 -15.85 -10.63 -13.52
N ASP A 158 -15.86 -11.26 -14.70
CA ASP A 158 -16.17 -12.68 -14.87
C ASP A 158 -14.92 -13.56 -14.82
N GLY A 159 -13.75 -12.96 -14.96
CA GLY A 159 -12.49 -13.66 -15.22
C GLY A 159 -12.27 -13.84 -16.73
N PHE A 160 -11.05 -14.23 -17.09
CA PHE A 160 -10.66 -14.33 -18.49
C PHE A 160 -9.56 -15.36 -18.72
N GLN A 161 -9.77 -16.27 -19.66
CA GLN A 161 -8.73 -17.16 -20.16
C GLN A 161 -8.06 -16.53 -21.37
N SER A 162 -6.81 -16.09 -21.22
CA SER A 162 -6.02 -15.63 -22.37
C SER A 162 -5.80 -16.80 -23.35
N PRO A 163 -6.00 -16.60 -24.66
CA PRO A 163 -5.72 -17.63 -25.66
C PRO A 163 -4.28 -18.14 -25.55
N GLY A 164 -4.12 -19.46 -25.46
CA GLY A 164 -2.80 -20.09 -25.30
C GLY A 164 -2.17 -19.99 -23.90
N SER A 165 -2.85 -19.35 -22.93
CA SER A 165 -2.42 -19.39 -21.53
C SER A 165 -2.84 -20.71 -20.89
N LEU A 166 -1.99 -21.23 -19.99
CA LEU A 166 -2.34 -22.35 -19.10
C LEU A 166 -3.11 -21.89 -17.85
N MET A 167 -3.08 -20.58 -17.55
CA MET A 167 -3.72 -20.00 -16.37
C MET A 167 -4.83 -19.02 -16.75
N ALA A 168 -5.96 -19.16 -16.06
CA ALA A 168 -7.09 -18.23 -16.14
C ALA A 168 -6.85 -17.03 -15.22
N MET A 169 -7.21 -15.84 -15.69
CA MET A 169 -7.42 -14.70 -14.80
C MET A 169 -8.71 -14.95 -13.99
N PRO A 170 -8.66 -14.98 -12.65
CA PRO A 170 -9.84 -15.22 -11.82
C PRO A 170 -10.83 -14.05 -11.89
N ALA A 171 -12.10 -14.35 -11.67
CA ALA A 171 -13.16 -13.35 -11.54
C ALA A 171 -12.79 -12.31 -10.47
N LYS A 172 -12.93 -11.03 -10.83
CA LYS A 172 -12.56 -9.86 -10.01
C LYS A 172 -11.12 -9.90 -9.48
N GLY A 173 -10.20 -10.57 -10.18
CA GLY A 173 -8.83 -10.75 -9.71
C GLY A 173 -8.72 -11.58 -8.42
N GLY A 174 -9.71 -12.43 -8.13
CA GLY A 174 -9.77 -13.24 -6.91
C GLY A 174 -10.39 -12.52 -5.71
N ASN A 175 -10.81 -11.26 -5.86
CA ASN A 175 -11.44 -10.50 -4.78
C ASN A 175 -12.97 -10.36 -5.01
N PRO A 176 -13.81 -11.20 -4.36
CA PRO A 176 -15.25 -11.18 -4.57
C PRO A 176 -15.92 -9.87 -4.12
N ALA A 177 -15.28 -9.11 -3.23
CA ALA A 177 -15.80 -7.87 -2.67
C ALA A 177 -15.77 -6.69 -3.66
N LEU A 178 -15.03 -6.78 -4.77
CA LEU A 178 -14.96 -5.68 -5.73
C LEU A 178 -16.31 -5.46 -6.42
N THR A 179 -16.75 -4.20 -6.45
CA THR A 179 -17.94 -3.77 -7.18
C THR A 179 -17.61 -3.44 -8.63
N ARG A 180 -18.64 -3.23 -9.45
CA ARG A 180 -18.45 -2.83 -10.84
C ARG A 180 -17.80 -1.44 -10.94
N GLU A 181 -18.10 -0.58 -9.97
CA GLU A 181 -17.57 0.77 -9.83
C GLU A 181 -16.07 0.73 -9.51
N ASP A 182 -15.65 -0.19 -8.65
CA ASP A 182 -14.25 -0.44 -8.32
C ASP A 182 -13.47 -0.92 -9.55
N ILE A 183 -14.03 -1.86 -10.31
CA ILE A 183 -13.42 -2.38 -11.54
C ILE A 183 -13.24 -1.26 -12.58
N LYS A 184 -14.25 -0.39 -12.73
CA LYS A 184 -14.12 0.80 -13.60
C LYS A 184 -13.04 1.76 -13.11
N ALA A 185 -12.92 1.96 -11.79
CA ALA A 185 -11.88 2.80 -11.21
C ALA A 185 -10.49 2.23 -11.49
N VAL A 186 -10.30 0.91 -11.35
CA VAL A 186 -9.06 0.21 -11.73
C VAL A 186 -8.75 0.40 -13.20
N LEU A 187 -9.73 0.17 -14.09
CA LEU A 187 -9.53 0.31 -15.53
C LEU A 187 -9.13 1.75 -15.92
N SER A 188 -9.73 2.75 -15.28
CA SER A 188 -9.34 4.16 -15.45
C SER A 188 -7.88 4.39 -15.04
N PHE A 189 -7.46 3.82 -13.90
CA PHE A 189 -6.06 3.87 -13.46
C PHE A 189 -5.11 3.17 -14.45
N LEU A 190 -5.47 1.98 -14.94
CA LEU A 190 -4.65 1.23 -15.90
C LEU A 190 -4.42 2.03 -17.18
N ARG A 191 -5.49 2.58 -17.77
CA ARG A 191 -5.38 3.42 -18.97
C ARG A 191 -4.53 4.66 -18.72
N LYS A 192 -4.75 5.36 -17.61
CA LYS A 192 -3.98 6.56 -17.27
C LYS A 192 -2.49 6.29 -17.07
N THR A 193 -2.14 5.10 -16.56
CA THR A 193 -0.77 4.80 -16.12
C THR A 193 0.04 4.06 -17.19
N TYR A 194 -0.57 3.11 -17.91
CA TYR A 194 0.15 2.17 -18.77
C TYR A 194 -0.19 2.31 -20.26
N LYS A 195 -1.37 2.84 -20.62
CA LYS A 195 -1.73 3.03 -22.02
C LYS A 195 -0.90 4.18 -22.60
N ARG A 196 0.00 3.82 -23.52
CA ARG A 196 0.81 4.76 -24.31
C ARG A 196 0.15 5.05 -25.64
#